data_AF-A0A1Y0MEZ1-F1
#
_entry.id   AF-A0A1Y0MEZ1-F1
#
_cell.length_a   1.000
_cell.length_b   1.000
_cell.length_c   1.000
_cell.angle_alpha   90.00
_cell.angle_beta   90.00
_cell.angle_gamma   90.00
#
_symmetry.space_group_name_H-M   'P 1'
#
loop_
_entity.id
_entity.type
_entity.pdbx_description
1 polymer ?
#
loop_
_entity_poly.entity_id
_entity_poly.type
_entity_poly.pdbx_seq_one_letter_code
_entity_poly.pdbx_strand_id
1 'polypeptide(L)'
;MEVVGQSENIRKNLQYLFDKNFNRVKSLNYKNFVDYLIDNNEIVLNNYTREVYFRMDEIEITEVKNSLKNFKISSIFEKLVKFEFDEILLKNNLKSDLKKIISKLQRENLDKFDSLERQVLFISFDNLSESWCSIYGKGDFPILKNPEYFDYDYSNQLFQFEKKIDSTSFSKPLFDFERIVDELDLYNQLINDFELYNCIYESYKYKYFLLLNEVLSENDGELFKNFPIIKPFYIYGNEHDCEYINLHIIE
;
A
#
# COMPACT_ATOMS: atom_id res chain seq x y z
N MET A 1 5.90 -33.84 -7.61
CA MET A 1 5.23 -32.54 -7.73
C MET A 1 5.71 -31.72 -6.56
N GLU A 2 6.58 -30.76 -6.81
CA GLU A 2 7.07 -29.85 -5.77
C GLU A 2 5.89 -29.02 -5.27
N VAL A 3 5.59 -29.13 -3.98
CA VAL A 3 4.73 -28.18 -3.29
C VAL A 3 5.51 -26.87 -3.25
N VAL A 4 5.31 -26.03 -4.25
CA VAL A 4 5.72 -24.62 -4.17
C VAL A 4 4.95 -24.06 -2.97
N GLY A 5 5.66 -23.78 -1.87
CA GLY A 5 5.08 -23.41 -0.58
C GLY A 5 4.14 -22.22 -0.68
N GLN A 6 3.14 -22.14 0.18
CA GLN A 6 2.11 -21.08 0.13
C GLN A 6 2.74 -19.69 0.22
N SER A 7 3.82 -19.53 0.98
CA SER A 7 4.61 -18.29 1.08
C SER A 7 5.24 -17.85 -0.25
N GLU A 8 5.69 -18.79 -1.09
CA GLU A 8 6.27 -18.47 -2.40
C GLU A 8 5.19 -17.99 -3.38
N ASN A 9 3.97 -18.52 -3.28
CA ASN A 9 2.83 -18.04 -4.07
C ASN A 9 2.44 -16.61 -3.68
N ILE A 10 2.43 -16.30 -2.38
CA ILE A 10 2.17 -14.94 -1.87
C ILE A 10 3.19 -13.96 -2.45
N ARG A 11 4.49 -14.28 -2.36
CA ARG A 11 5.55 -13.41 -2.91
C ARG A 11 5.38 -13.18 -4.42
N LYS A 12 5.07 -14.23 -5.19
CA LYS A 12 4.82 -14.12 -6.64
C LYS A 12 3.62 -13.25 -6.96
N ASN A 13 2.54 -13.33 -6.19
CA ASN A 13 1.36 -12.48 -6.40
C ASN A 13 1.69 -11.02 -6.14
N LEU A 14 2.39 -10.70 -5.03
CA LEU A 14 2.85 -9.34 -4.73
C LEU A 14 3.79 -8.80 -5.81
N GLN A 15 4.74 -9.62 -6.28
CA GLN A 15 5.67 -9.24 -7.35
C GLN A 15 4.93 -8.95 -8.66
N TYR A 16 3.96 -9.79 -9.02
CA TYR A 16 3.13 -9.57 -10.20
C TYR A 16 2.36 -8.24 -10.12
N LEU A 17 1.74 -7.94 -8.97
CA LEU A 17 1.00 -6.70 -8.74
C LEU A 17 1.92 -5.46 -8.80
N PHE A 18 3.12 -5.55 -8.22
CA PHE A 18 4.14 -4.51 -8.36
C PHE A 18 4.54 -4.31 -9.83
N ASP A 19 4.96 -5.37 -10.52
CA ASP A 19 5.45 -5.29 -11.89
C ASP A 19 4.38 -4.79 -12.87
N LYS A 20 3.13 -5.20 -12.69
CA LYS A 20 1.98 -4.74 -13.49
C LYS A 20 1.87 -3.21 -13.48
N ASN A 21 2.03 -2.59 -12.32
CA ASN A 21 1.90 -1.15 -12.15
C ASN A 21 3.20 -0.42 -12.48
N PHE A 22 4.34 -0.92 -11.96
CA PHE A 22 5.63 -0.26 -12.10
C PHE A 22 6.10 -0.19 -13.56
N ASN A 23 5.85 -1.24 -14.34
CA ASN A 23 6.23 -1.26 -15.76
C ASN A 23 5.53 -0.18 -16.59
N ARG A 24 4.39 0.35 -16.14
CA ARG A 24 3.66 1.44 -16.81
C ARG A 24 4.26 2.81 -16.53
N VAL A 25 4.98 2.97 -15.42
CA VAL A 25 5.40 4.28 -14.90
C VAL A 25 6.92 4.47 -14.86
N LYS A 26 7.70 3.38 -14.85
CA LYS A 26 9.16 3.40 -14.63
C LYS A 26 9.99 4.24 -15.62
N SER A 27 9.45 4.54 -16.80
CA SER A 27 10.12 5.33 -17.84
C SER A 27 9.53 6.72 -18.03
N LEU A 28 8.57 7.11 -17.19
CA LEU A 28 7.97 8.44 -17.25
C LEU A 28 8.95 9.48 -16.72
N ASN A 29 8.89 10.65 -17.31
CA ASN A 29 9.32 11.90 -16.69
C ASN A 29 8.09 12.80 -16.58
N TYR A 30 8.20 13.91 -15.86
CA TYR A 30 7.04 14.78 -15.61
C TYR A 30 6.41 15.32 -16.90
N LYS A 31 7.23 15.64 -17.91
CA LYS A 31 6.74 16.10 -19.21
C LYS A 31 5.92 15.02 -19.91
N ASN A 32 6.44 13.80 -20.00
CA ASN A 32 5.77 12.67 -20.63
C ASN A 32 4.48 12.29 -19.88
N PHE A 33 4.47 12.44 -18.56
CA PHE A 33 3.27 12.27 -17.75
C PHE A 33 2.19 13.29 -18.11
N VAL A 34 2.55 14.58 -18.14
CA VAL A 34 1.63 15.65 -18.56
C VAL A 34 1.14 15.49 -20.00
N ASP A 35 2.05 15.20 -20.93
CA ASP A 35 1.70 14.98 -22.34
C ASP A 35 0.70 13.82 -22.47
N TYR A 36 0.92 12.71 -21.72
CA TYR A 36 0.00 11.57 -21.69
C TYR A 36 -1.39 11.96 -21.18
N LEU A 37 -1.48 12.74 -20.10
CA LEU A 37 -2.78 13.17 -19.54
C LEU A 37 -3.58 14.01 -20.54
N ILE A 38 -2.90 14.90 -21.28
CA ILE A 38 -3.55 15.77 -22.27
C ILE A 38 -3.98 14.95 -23.49
N ASP A 39 -3.11 14.08 -24.00
CA ASP A 39 -3.38 13.25 -25.18
C ASP A 39 -4.49 12.21 -24.91
N ASN A 40 -4.65 11.80 -23.65
CA ASN A 40 -5.66 10.85 -23.20
C ASN A 40 -6.72 11.53 -22.32
N ASN A 41 -7.04 12.81 -22.60
CA ASN A 41 -8.08 13.55 -21.88
C ASN A 41 -9.45 12.89 -22.10
N GLU A 42 -9.90 12.12 -21.11
CA GLU A 42 -11.08 11.28 -21.19
C GLU A 42 -12.35 12.11 -21.33
N ILE A 43 -13.36 11.52 -21.99
CA ILE A 43 -14.71 12.06 -22.01
C ILE A 43 -15.48 11.47 -20.84
N VAL A 44 -16.00 12.32 -19.97
CA VAL A 44 -16.72 11.93 -18.75
C VAL A 44 -18.19 12.35 -18.82
N LEU A 45 -19.05 11.56 -18.17
CA LEU A 45 -20.47 11.87 -18.02
C LEU A 45 -20.70 12.45 -16.63
N ASN A 46 -21.25 13.67 -16.57
CA ASN A 46 -21.75 14.21 -15.32
C ASN A 46 -22.99 13.41 -14.88
N ASN A 47 -22.89 12.69 -13.77
CA ASN A 47 -24.02 11.87 -13.29
C ASN A 47 -25.23 12.70 -12.84
N TYR A 48 -25.04 13.98 -12.49
CA TYR A 48 -26.09 14.90 -12.07
C TYR A 48 -26.73 15.64 -13.24
N THR A 49 -25.92 16.23 -14.13
CA THR A 49 -26.43 17.03 -15.26
C THR A 49 -26.70 16.21 -16.52
N ARG A 50 -26.20 14.97 -16.58
CA ARG A 50 -26.19 14.10 -17.77
C ARG A 50 -25.43 14.68 -18.96
N GLU A 51 -24.63 15.72 -18.73
CA GLU A 51 -23.81 16.33 -19.75
C GLU A 51 -22.51 15.55 -19.92
N VAL A 52 -22.07 15.48 -21.18
CA VAL A 52 -20.81 14.85 -21.58
C VAL A 52 -19.80 15.95 -21.80
N TYR A 53 -18.67 15.89 -21.10
CA TYR A 53 -17.61 16.88 -21.19
C TYR A 53 -16.25 16.19 -21.21
N PHE A 54 -15.24 16.88 -21.73
CA PHE A 54 -13.87 16.47 -21.52
C PHE A 54 -13.50 16.65 -20.07
N ARG A 55 -12.79 15.69 -19.51
CA ARG A 55 -12.38 15.70 -18.11
C ARG A 55 -11.60 16.95 -17.73
N MET A 56 -10.74 17.42 -18.64
CA MET A 56 -10.07 18.72 -18.55
C MET A 56 -10.58 19.65 -19.65
N ASP A 57 -10.94 20.88 -19.29
CA ASP A 57 -11.21 21.95 -20.24
C ASP A 57 -9.92 22.64 -20.76
N GLU A 58 -10.07 23.64 -21.64
CA GLU A 58 -8.92 24.35 -22.20
C GLU A 58 -8.12 25.16 -21.16
N ILE A 59 -8.78 25.63 -20.10
CA ILE A 59 -8.15 26.38 -19.00
C ILE A 59 -7.29 25.41 -18.18
N GLU A 60 -7.86 24.28 -17.77
CA GLU A 60 -7.18 23.24 -17.00
C GLU A 60 -5.99 22.65 -17.78
N ILE A 61 -6.16 22.38 -19.08
CA ILE A 61 -5.05 21.95 -19.95
C ILE A 61 -3.94 23.00 -19.97
N THR A 62 -4.28 24.29 -19.98
CA THR A 62 -3.30 25.39 -19.96
C THR A 62 -2.56 25.46 -18.63
N GLU A 63 -3.24 25.27 -17.50
CA GLU A 63 -2.66 25.22 -16.16
C GLU A 63 -1.70 24.04 -16.00
N VAL A 64 -2.13 22.84 -16.43
CA VAL A 64 -1.30 21.64 -16.47
C VAL A 64 -0.06 21.86 -17.33
N LYS A 65 -0.19 22.45 -18.53
CA LYS A 65 0.98 22.78 -19.38
C LYS A 65 1.91 23.80 -18.72
N ASN A 66 1.37 24.78 -17.99
CA ASN A 66 2.18 25.78 -17.28
C ASN A 66 2.98 25.16 -16.14
N SER A 67 2.47 24.10 -15.51
CA SER A 67 3.19 23.37 -14.45
C SER A 67 4.54 22.78 -14.91
N LEU A 68 4.72 22.53 -16.22
CA LEU A 68 5.98 22.06 -16.80
C LEU A 68 7.15 23.03 -16.57
N LYS A 69 6.87 24.31 -16.31
CA LYS A 69 7.88 25.33 -15.99
C LYS A 69 8.32 25.26 -14.53
N ASN A 70 7.60 24.53 -13.67
CA ASN A 70 7.92 24.38 -12.26
C ASN A 70 8.98 23.28 -12.08
N PHE A 71 10.20 23.68 -11.72
CA PHE A 71 11.29 22.74 -11.50
C PHE A 71 11.06 21.83 -10.28
N LYS A 72 10.32 22.28 -9.26
CA LYS A 72 10.07 21.49 -8.04
C LYS A 72 9.22 20.27 -8.36
N ILE A 73 8.11 20.43 -9.09
CA ILE A 73 7.24 19.31 -9.45
C ILE A 73 7.96 18.31 -10.37
N SER A 74 8.74 18.81 -11.34
CA SER A 74 9.54 17.95 -12.20
C SER A 74 10.59 17.15 -11.42
N SER A 75 11.29 17.82 -10.49
CA SER A 75 12.32 17.20 -9.66
C SER A 75 11.77 16.15 -8.70
N ILE A 76 10.63 16.41 -8.05
CA ILE A 76 10.01 15.43 -7.15
C ILE A 76 9.41 14.25 -7.92
N PHE A 77 8.82 14.49 -9.09
CA PHE A 77 8.28 13.43 -9.94
C PHE A 77 9.37 12.45 -10.40
N GLU A 78 10.57 12.94 -10.72
CA GLU A 78 11.71 12.08 -11.06
C GLU A 78 12.12 11.16 -9.90
N LYS A 79 12.03 11.63 -8.65
CA LYS A 79 12.30 10.80 -7.46
C LYS A 79 11.19 9.77 -7.23
N LEU A 80 9.94 10.20 -7.45
CA LEU A 80 8.74 9.40 -7.33
C LEU A 80 8.81 8.15 -8.23
N VAL A 81 9.06 8.33 -9.53
CA VAL A 81 9.11 7.21 -10.49
C VAL A 81 10.35 6.32 -10.35
N LYS A 82 11.42 6.82 -9.73
CA LYS A 82 12.66 6.07 -9.48
C LYS A 82 12.64 5.26 -8.19
N PHE A 83 11.64 5.45 -7.32
CA PHE A 83 11.60 4.81 -6.01
C PHE A 83 12.90 5.02 -5.23
N GLU A 84 13.38 6.28 -5.18
CA GLU A 84 14.64 6.60 -4.51
C GLU A 84 14.44 6.60 -2.98
N PHE A 85 14.79 5.48 -2.33
CA PHE A 85 14.79 5.34 -0.86
C PHE A 85 15.89 4.37 -0.39
N ASP A 86 16.24 4.44 0.90
CA ASP A 86 17.18 3.51 1.52
C ASP A 86 16.45 2.22 1.95
N GLU A 87 16.55 1.18 1.11
CA GLU A 87 15.88 -0.09 1.34
C GLU A 87 16.36 -0.81 2.61
N ILE A 88 17.65 -0.70 2.94
CA ILE A 88 18.22 -1.37 4.12
C ILE A 88 17.72 -0.68 5.39
N LEU A 89 17.75 0.65 5.43
CA LEU A 89 17.22 1.41 6.56
C LEU A 89 15.74 1.13 6.76
N LEU A 90 14.95 1.10 5.68
CA LEU A 90 13.53 0.81 5.75
C LEU A 90 13.27 -0.59 6.31
N LYS A 91 13.91 -1.65 5.78
CA LYS A 91 13.77 -3.02 6.30
C LYS A 91 14.12 -3.12 7.79
N ASN A 92 15.17 -2.43 8.23
CA ASN A 92 15.55 -2.38 9.64
C ASN A 92 14.48 -1.70 10.51
N ASN A 93 13.89 -0.60 10.03
CA ASN A 93 12.80 0.08 10.72
C ASN A 93 11.55 -0.82 10.80
N LEU A 94 11.14 -1.43 9.69
CA LEU A 94 10.01 -2.36 9.64
C LEU A 94 10.19 -3.51 10.64
N LYS A 95 11.39 -4.12 10.67
CA LYS A 95 11.72 -5.18 11.65
C LYS A 95 11.59 -4.68 13.08
N SER A 96 12.14 -3.51 13.38
CA SER A 96 12.10 -2.91 14.72
C SER A 96 10.67 -2.63 15.17
N ASP A 97 9.85 -2.07 14.29
CA ASP A 97 8.48 -1.69 14.61
C ASP A 97 7.56 -2.90 14.72
N LEU A 98 7.67 -3.87 13.82
CA LEU A 98 6.98 -5.17 13.94
C LEU A 98 7.32 -5.82 15.28
N LYS A 99 8.60 -5.88 15.68
CA LYS A 99 8.99 -6.44 16.99
C LYS A 99 8.34 -5.69 18.14
N LYS A 100 8.37 -4.35 18.13
CA LYS A 100 7.74 -3.52 19.17
C LYS A 100 6.22 -3.71 19.25
N ILE A 101 5.56 -3.90 18.12
CA ILE A 101 4.11 -4.09 17.99
C ILE A 101 3.75 -5.50 18.46
N ILE A 102 4.35 -6.55 17.91
CA ILE A 102 4.07 -7.94 18.30
C ILE A 102 4.36 -8.16 19.79
N SER A 103 5.46 -7.61 20.34
CA SER A 103 5.71 -7.68 21.80
C SER A 103 4.67 -6.93 22.64
N LYS A 104 4.01 -5.90 22.10
CA LYS A 104 2.90 -5.23 22.80
C LYS A 104 1.63 -6.07 22.72
N LEU A 105 1.29 -6.55 21.52
CA LEU A 105 0.17 -7.48 21.29
C LEU A 105 0.29 -8.72 22.18
N GLN A 106 1.49 -9.27 22.38
CA GLN A 106 1.79 -10.37 23.30
C GLN A 106 1.49 -10.02 24.76
N ARG A 107 1.98 -8.88 25.26
CA ARG A 107 1.78 -8.46 26.65
C ARG A 107 0.33 -8.14 26.98
N GLU A 108 -0.39 -7.52 26.05
CA GLU A 108 -1.80 -7.17 26.24
C GLU A 108 -2.73 -8.38 26.05
N ASN A 109 -2.25 -9.43 25.38
CA ASN A 109 -3.01 -10.66 25.10
C ASN A 109 -3.23 -11.56 26.31
N LEU A 110 -2.19 -11.76 27.12
CA LEU A 110 -2.12 -12.91 28.04
C LEU A 110 -3.08 -12.81 29.24
N ASP A 111 -3.66 -11.64 29.51
CA ASP A 111 -4.53 -11.44 30.67
C ASP A 111 -5.98 -11.05 30.31
N LYS A 112 -6.26 -10.67 29.06
CA LYS A 112 -7.55 -10.03 28.67
C LYS A 112 -8.34 -10.76 27.59
N PHE A 113 -7.71 -11.59 26.76
CA PHE A 113 -8.34 -12.18 25.57
C PHE A 113 -7.96 -13.66 25.38
N ASP A 114 -8.02 -14.46 26.44
CA ASP A 114 -7.64 -15.88 26.41
C ASP A 114 -8.43 -16.71 25.39
N SER A 115 -9.68 -16.35 25.11
CA SER A 115 -10.55 -17.04 24.15
C SER A 115 -10.31 -16.66 22.68
N LEU A 116 -9.42 -15.71 22.40
CA LEU A 116 -9.15 -15.27 21.03
C LEU A 116 -8.37 -16.34 20.24
N GLU A 117 -8.99 -16.87 19.20
CA GLU A 117 -8.39 -17.80 18.25
C GLU A 117 -7.52 -17.05 17.21
N ARG A 118 -6.31 -16.67 17.60
CA ARG A 118 -5.39 -15.81 16.82
C ARG A 118 -4.93 -16.48 15.53
N GLN A 119 -5.70 -16.35 14.45
CA GLN A 119 -5.44 -17.01 13.17
C GLN A 119 -5.03 -16.02 12.06
N VAL A 120 -5.27 -14.73 12.25
CA VAL A 120 -4.93 -13.69 11.26
C VAL A 120 -4.36 -12.42 11.91
N LEU A 121 -3.46 -11.76 11.20
CA LEU A 121 -2.96 -10.41 11.45
C LEU A 121 -3.25 -9.54 10.22
N PHE A 122 -3.93 -8.41 10.40
CA PHE A 122 -4.01 -7.37 9.38
C PHE A 122 -3.04 -6.24 9.72
N ILE A 123 -2.29 -5.82 8.71
CA ILE A 123 -1.45 -4.62 8.69
C ILE A 123 -2.15 -3.61 7.80
N SER A 124 -2.88 -2.68 8.41
CA SER A 124 -3.69 -1.70 7.69
C SER A 124 -3.05 -0.34 7.74
N PHE A 125 -3.10 0.44 6.65
CA PHE A 125 -2.53 1.78 6.59
C PHE A 125 -3.57 2.86 6.26
N ASP A 126 -3.28 4.07 6.74
CA ASP A 126 -3.97 5.31 6.40
C ASP A 126 -2.95 6.12 5.58
N ASN A 127 -2.98 5.91 4.26
CA ASN A 127 -2.09 6.53 3.26
C ASN A 127 -0.62 6.10 3.21
N LEU A 128 -0.22 4.82 3.38
CA LEU A 128 1.19 4.33 3.25
C LEU A 128 2.26 5.03 4.15
N SER A 129 1.88 5.97 5.01
CA SER A 129 2.78 6.66 5.94
C SER A 129 2.98 5.85 7.22
N GLU A 130 1.87 5.35 7.75
CA GLU A 130 1.82 4.62 9.00
C GLU A 130 0.85 3.44 8.86
N SER A 131 1.21 2.31 9.46
CA SER A 131 0.31 1.14 9.53
C SER A 131 0.07 0.71 10.97
N TRP A 132 -1.14 0.25 11.26
CA TRP A 132 -1.50 -0.40 12.52
C TRP A 132 -1.71 -1.90 12.32
N CYS A 133 -1.65 -2.62 13.43
CA CYS A 133 -1.79 -4.07 13.44
C CYS A 133 -3.05 -4.46 14.22
N SER A 134 -3.80 -5.40 13.66
CA SER A 134 -4.99 -5.96 14.29
C SER A 134 -5.02 -7.47 14.12
N ILE A 135 -5.33 -8.18 15.20
CA ILE A 135 -5.42 -9.64 15.22
C ILE A 135 -6.87 -10.02 15.39
N TYR A 136 -7.32 -10.95 14.57
CA TYR A 136 -8.68 -11.47 14.65
C TYR A 136 -8.70 -12.97 14.91
N GLY A 137 -9.90 -13.40 15.30
CA GLY A 137 -10.28 -14.78 15.56
C GLY A 137 -10.30 -15.65 14.31
N LYS A 138 -10.92 -16.82 14.49
CA LYS A 138 -11.05 -17.84 13.47
C LYS A 138 -11.85 -17.39 12.25
N GLY A 139 -11.40 -17.83 11.08
CA GLY A 139 -12.05 -17.57 9.81
C GLY A 139 -11.48 -18.45 8.70
N ASP A 140 -12.16 -18.46 7.57
CA ASP A 140 -11.70 -19.13 6.36
C ASP A 140 -10.88 -18.14 5.51
N PHE A 141 -9.59 -18.02 5.86
CA PHE A 141 -8.67 -17.04 5.26
C PHE A 141 -8.04 -17.57 3.95
N PRO A 142 -8.30 -16.93 2.79
CA PRO A 142 -7.81 -17.41 1.49
C PRO A 142 -6.41 -16.88 1.11
N ILE A 143 -5.68 -17.62 0.28
CA ILE A 143 -4.53 -17.06 -0.45
C ILE A 143 -5.04 -16.35 -1.71
N LEU A 144 -4.95 -15.03 -1.70
CA LEU A 144 -5.46 -14.12 -2.72
C LEU A 144 -4.44 -13.89 -3.83
N LYS A 145 -4.92 -13.88 -5.08
CA LYS A 145 -4.13 -13.53 -6.27
C LYS A 145 -4.21 -12.04 -6.61
N ASN A 146 -5.35 -11.43 -6.30
CA ASN A 146 -5.62 -10.01 -6.43
C ASN A 146 -6.19 -9.50 -5.11
N PRO A 147 -6.20 -8.17 -4.87
CA PRO A 147 -6.91 -7.62 -3.72
C PRO A 147 -8.39 -8.00 -3.77
N GLU A 148 -8.89 -8.61 -2.69
CA GLU A 148 -10.29 -9.02 -2.58
C GLU A 148 -10.83 -8.77 -1.16
N TYR A 149 -12.13 -8.50 -1.06
CA TYR A 149 -12.86 -8.55 0.21
C TYR A 149 -13.22 -10.00 0.56
N PHE A 150 -13.14 -10.36 1.82
CA PHE A 150 -13.64 -11.63 2.34
C PHE A 150 -14.19 -11.46 3.76
N ASP A 151 -15.16 -12.29 4.12
CA ASP A 151 -15.79 -12.26 5.45
C ASP A 151 -14.92 -12.98 6.49
N TYR A 152 -14.89 -12.42 7.69
CA TYR A 152 -14.28 -13.03 8.88
C TYR A 152 -15.00 -12.53 10.15
N ASP A 153 -14.79 -13.22 11.26
CA ASP A 153 -15.40 -12.84 12.54
C ASP A 153 -14.67 -11.63 13.15
N TYR A 154 -15.32 -10.47 13.08
CA TYR A 154 -14.85 -9.21 13.68
C TYR A 154 -15.26 -9.06 15.17
N SER A 155 -16.05 -9.99 15.72
CA SER A 155 -16.61 -9.86 17.08
C SER A 155 -15.58 -10.06 18.19
N ASN A 156 -14.46 -10.73 17.89
CA ASN A 156 -13.37 -10.98 18.82
C ASN A 156 -12.04 -10.51 18.18
N GLN A 157 -11.63 -9.28 18.49
CA GLN A 157 -10.46 -8.64 17.92
C GLN A 157 -9.50 -8.12 18.99
N LEU A 158 -8.21 -8.10 18.67
CA LEU A 158 -7.18 -7.43 19.45
C LEU A 158 -6.49 -6.39 18.56
N PHE A 159 -6.66 -5.12 18.92
CA PHE A 159 -6.31 -3.98 18.08
C PHE A 159 -5.23 -3.13 18.73
N GLN A 160 -4.15 -2.82 18.00
CA GLN A 160 -3.07 -1.96 18.49
C GLN A 160 -2.92 -0.70 17.64
N PHE A 161 -3.50 0.40 18.11
CA PHE A 161 -3.42 1.70 17.43
C PHE A 161 -2.18 2.52 17.82
N GLU A 162 -1.77 2.46 19.10
CA GLU A 162 -0.76 3.40 19.64
C GLU A 162 0.68 3.16 19.16
N LYS A 163 0.95 2.05 18.47
CA LYS A 163 2.26 1.77 17.89
C LYS A 163 2.07 1.46 16.41
N LYS A 164 2.71 2.26 15.58
CA LYS A 164 2.57 2.19 14.13
C LYS A 164 3.88 1.72 13.51
N ILE A 165 3.78 1.05 12.37
CA ILE A 165 4.90 0.79 11.48
C ILE A 165 5.13 2.08 10.71
N ASP A 166 6.28 2.74 10.91
CA ASP A 166 6.58 4.01 10.24
C ASP A 166 7.26 3.77 8.88
N SER A 167 6.56 4.14 7.82
CA SER A 167 7.05 4.13 6.44
C SER A 167 7.09 5.53 5.82
N THR A 168 7.02 6.59 6.63
CA THR A 168 7.00 7.98 6.15
C THR A 168 8.20 8.31 5.27
N SER A 169 9.39 7.79 5.58
CA SER A 169 10.59 8.01 4.77
C SER A 169 10.50 7.38 3.38
N PHE A 170 9.78 6.26 3.26
CA PHE A 170 9.52 5.57 2.00
C PHE A 170 8.50 6.30 1.15
N SER A 171 7.37 6.70 1.74
CA SER A 171 6.27 7.39 1.07
C SER A 171 6.50 8.89 0.89
N LYS A 172 7.59 9.45 1.43
CA LYS A 172 7.89 10.88 1.33
C LYS A 172 7.86 11.45 -0.10
N PRO A 173 8.47 10.82 -1.14
CA PRO A 173 8.39 11.36 -2.49
C PRO A 173 6.96 11.43 -3.04
N LEU A 174 6.10 10.47 -2.66
CA LEU A 174 4.68 10.42 -3.02
C LEU A 174 3.93 11.61 -2.39
N PHE A 175 4.03 11.81 -1.08
CA PHE A 175 3.36 12.95 -0.43
C PHE A 175 3.94 14.31 -0.81
N ASP A 176 5.26 14.40 -1.03
CA ASP A 176 5.87 15.65 -1.48
C ASP A 176 5.36 16.03 -2.89
N PHE A 177 5.12 15.04 -3.76
CA PHE A 177 4.49 15.28 -5.05
C PHE A 177 3.03 15.72 -4.88
N GLU A 178 2.22 15.00 -4.12
CA GLU A 178 0.82 15.35 -3.84
C GLU A 178 0.69 16.76 -3.27
N ARG A 179 1.51 17.11 -2.27
CA ARG A 179 1.54 18.45 -1.68
C ARG A 179 1.89 19.52 -2.72
N ILE A 180 2.87 19.29 -3.58
CA ILE A 180 3.24 20.26 -4.62
C ILE A 180 2.12 20.41 -5.65
N VAL A 181 1.44 19.32 -6.00
CA VAL A 181 0.29 19.35 -6.91
C VAL A 181 -0.88 20.13 -6.29
N ASP A 182 -1.17 19.91 -5.01
CA ASP A 182 -2.19 20.65 -4.26
C ASP A 182 -1.84 22.15 -4.13
N GLU A 183 -0.58 22.48 -3.84
CA GLU A 183 -0.08 23.87 -3.82
C GLU A 183 -0.21 24.59 -5.18
N LEU A 184 -0.35 23.84 -6.27
CA LEU A 184 -0.55 24.36 -7.63
C LEU A 184 -2.03 24.35 -8.05
N ASP A 185 -2.94 23.92 -7.19
CA ASP A 185 -4.37 23.70 -7.49
C ASP A 185 -4.60 22.70 -8.64
N LEU A 186 -3.71 21.70 -8.79
CA LEU A 186 -3.72 20.73 -9.89
C LEU A 186 -4.14 19.31 -9.48
N TYR A 187 -4.67 19.13 -8.26
CA TYR A 187 -4.98 17.80 -7.71
C TYR A 187 -5.98 17.03 -8.59
N ASN A 188 -7.02 17.69 -9.08
CA ASN A 188 -8.05 17.05 -9.91
C ASN A 188 -7.52 16.61 -11.28
N GLN A 189 -6.54 17.35 -11.83
CA GLN A 189 -6.01 17.14 -13.17
C GLN A 189 -4.82 16.17 -13.19
N LEU A 190 -4.07 16.04 -12.08
CA LEU A 190 -2.86 15.22 -12.04
C LEU A 190 -2.97 13.97 -11.16
N ILE A 191 -3.88 13.95 -10.19
CA ILE A 191 -3.95 12.90 -9.16
C ILE A 191 -5.32 12.20 -9.18
N ASN A 192 -6.38 12.95 -8.91
CA ASN A 192 -7.72 12.41 -8.72
C ASN A 192 -8.12 11.57 -9.94
N ASP A 193 -8.56 10.32 -9.74
CA ASP A 193 -9.08 9.40 -10.75
C ASP A 193 -8.21 9.17 -12.01
N PHE A 194 -6.91 9.45 -11.99
CA PHE A 194 -6.05 9.24 -13.16
C PHE A 194 -5.32 7.91 -13.10
N GLU A 195 -5.55 7.07 -14.13
CA GLU A 195 -5.01 5.72 -14.21
C GLU A 195 -3.48 5.67 -14.02
N LEU A 196 -2.77 6.64 -14.61
CA LEU A 196 -1.31 6.66 -14.58
C LEU A 196 -0.76 7.01 -13.18
N TYR A 197 -1.39 7.94 -12.48
CA TYR A 197 -1.04 8.24 -11.09
C TYR A 197 -1.42 7.08 -10.16
N ASN A 198 -2.58 6.44 -10.37
CA ASN A 198 -2.96 5.23 -9.65
C ASN A 198 -1.91 4.12 -9.82
N CYS A 199 -1.33 3.97 -11.01
CA CYS A 199 -0.21 3.03 -11.21
C CYS A 199 1.03 3.41 -10.39
N ILE A 200 1.31 4.71 -10.17
CA ILE A 200 2.40 5.14 -9.27
C ILE A 200 2.06 4.75 -7.83
N TYR A 201 0.87 5.11 -7.34
CA TYR A 201 0.41 4.80 -5.98
C TYR A 201 0.44 3.29 -5.69
N GLU A 202 -0.14 2.48 -6.58
CA GLU A 202 -0.16 1.03 -6.46
C GLU A 202 1.26 0.44 -6.47
N SER A 203 2.18 1.02 -7.25
CA SER A 203 3.59 0.59 -7.24
C SER A 203 4.24 0.85 -5.88
N TYR A 204 3.95 1.97 -5.22
CA TYR A 204 4.38 2.24 -3.83
C TYR A 204 3.78 1.24 -2.85
N LYS A 205 2.48 1.00 -2.92
CA LYS A 205 1.79 0.01 -2.07
C LYS A 205 2.40 -1.38 -2.19
N TYR A 206 2.54 -1.92 -3.40
CA TYR A 206 3.06 -3.27 -3.58
C TYR A 206 4.55 -3.39 -3.32
N LYS A 207 5.34 -2.33 -3.56
CA LYS A 207 6.75 -2.32 -3.13
C LYS A 207 6.86 -2.37 -1.61
N TYR A 208 6.04 -1.61 -0.89
CA TYR A 208 5.96 -1.68 0.57
C TYR A 208 5.57 -3.08 1.06
N PHE A 209 4.56 -3.70 0.44
CA PHE A 209 4.13 -5.06 0.76
C PHE A 209 5.20 -6.12 0.48
N LEU A 210 5.97 -5.99 -0.61
CA LEU A 210 7.11 -6.87 -0.88
C LEU A 210 8.17 -6.75 0.22
N LEU A 211 8.47 -5.54 0.69
CA LEU A 211 9.42 -5.32 1.78
C LEU A 211 8.92 -5.89 3.11
N LEU A 212 7.63 -5.75 3.41
CA LEU A 212 7.02 -6.41 4.56
C LEU A 212 7.08 -7.94 4.45
N ASN A 213 6.76 -8.51 3.27
CA ASN A 213 6.88 -9.95 3.02
C ASN A 213 8.30 -10.45 3.29
N GLU A 214 9.32 -9.74 2.81
CA GLU A 214 10.73 -10.10 3.04
C GLU A 214 11.08 -10.04 4.52
N VAL A 215 10.73 -8.94 5.21
CA VAL A 215 10.99 -8.79 6.65
C VAL A 215 10.27 -9.85 7.47
N LEU A 216 9.02 -10.19 7.15
CA LEU A 216 8.26 -11.23 7.84
C LEU A 216 8.87 -12.62 7.59
N SER A 217 9.20 -12.95 6.35
CA SER A 217 9.81 -14.23 5.97
C SER A 217 11.15 -14.48 6.67
N GLU A 218 11.94 -13.43 6.88
CA GLU A 218 13.25 -13.53 7.54
C GLU A 218 13.15 -13.61 9.07
N ASN A 219 12.04 -13.19 9.68
CA ASN A 219 11.96 -12.92 11.12
C ASN A 219 10.76 -13.53 11.83
N ASP A 220 9.85 -14.23 11.16
CA ASP A 220 8.60 -14.73 11.75
C ASP A 220 8.82 -15.60 13.00
N GLY A 221 9.80 -16.50 12.98
CA GLY A 221 10.14 -17.36 14.11
C GLY A 221 10.61 -16.60 15.35
N GLU A 222 11.26 -15.43 15.19
CA GLU A 222 11.62 -14.56 16.31
C GLU A 222 10.43 -13.69 16.73
N LEU A 223 9.76 -13.04 15.77
CA LEU A 223 8.66 -12.11 16.01
C LEU A 223 7.51 -12.76 16.77
N PHE A 224 7.13 -13.97 16.37
CA PHE A 224 5.98 -14.68 16.91
C PHE A 224 6.37 -15.77 17.92
N LYS A 225 7.63 -15.78 18.38
CA LYS A 225 8.08 -16.71 19.41
C LYS A 225 7.22 -16.59 20.66
N ASN A 226 6.65 -17.72 21.11
CA ASN A 226 5.74 -17.81 22.26
C ASN A 226 4.45 -16.98 22.13
N PHE A 227 4.11 -16.50 20.95
CA PHE A 227 2.79 -15.93 20.71
C PHE A 227 1.82 -17.07 20.39
N PRO A 228 0.68 -17.21 21.08
CA PRO A 228 -0.24 -18.34 20.90
C PRO A 228 -1.08 -18.17 19.63
N ILE A 229 -0.42 -18.24 18.46
CA ILE A 229 -1.04 -18.23 17.14
C ILE A 229 -1.59 -19.62 16.79
N ILE A 230 -2.67 -19.63 16.02
CA ILE A 230 -3.21 -20.83 15.38
C ILE A 230 -2.66 -20.90 13.97
N LYS A 231 -2.10 -22.05 13.61
CA LYS A 231 -1.55 -22.30 12.28
C LYS A 231 -2.59 -22.96 11.36
N PRO A 232 -2.64 -22.61 10.06
CA PRO A 232 -1.86 -21.54 9.43
C PRO A 232 -2.26 -20.14 9.96
N PHE A 233 -1.25 -19.31 10.24
CA PHE A 233 -1.44 -17.93 10.67
C PHE A 233 -1.21 -16.99 9.49
N TYR A 234 -2.25 -16.31 9.06
CA TYR A 234 -2.22 -15.46 7.87
C TYR A 234 -1.90 -14.01 8.22
N ILE A 235 -1.12 -13.36 7.37
CA ILE A 235 -0.84 -11.93 7.49
C ILE A 235 -1.31 -11.24 6.22
N TYR A 236 -2.20 -10.26 6.36
CA TYR A 236 -2.75 -9.46 5.25
C TYR A 236 -2.34 -8.00 5.36
N GLY A 237 -2.28 -7.34 4.22
CA GLY A 237 -2.11 -5.89 4.09
C GLY A 237 -3.33 -5.29 3.39
N ASN A 238 -3.75 -4.11 3.84
CA ASN A 238 -4.82 -3.36 3.19
C ASN A 238 -4.70 -1.86 3.47
N GLU A 239 -5.28 -1.06 2.57
CA GLU A 239 -5.64 0.32 2.88
C GLU A 239 -6.94 0.31 3.71
N HIS A 240 -7.12 1.30 4.59
CA HIS A 240 -8.32 1.39 5.44
C HIS A 240 -9.61 1.19 4.63
N ASP A 241 -10.47 0.26 5.06
CA ASP A 241 -11.72 -0.13 4.40
C ASP A 241 -11.62 -0.65 2.94
N CYS A 242 -10.41 -0.88 2.43
CA CYS A 242 -10.17 -1.44 1.10
C CYS A 242 -9.92 -2.96 1.13
N GLU A 243 -9.80 -3.53 -0.06
CA GLU A 243 -9.50 -4.94 -0.29
C GLU A 243 -8.18 -5.39 0.36
N TYR A 244 -8.14 -6.67 0.74
CA TYR A 244 -6.99 -7.29 1.38
C TYR A 244 -6.10 -8.02 0.37
N ILE A 245 -4.80 -8.13 0.66
CA ILE A 245 -3.87 -9.03 -0.04
C ILE A 245 -2.96 -9.72 0.97
N ASN A 246 -2.59 -10.98 0.72
CA ASN A 246 -1.66 -11.68 1.61
C ASN A 246 -0.27 -11.04 1.55
N LEU A 247 0.31 -10.84 2.74
CA LEU A 247 1.70 -10.43 2.93
C LEU A 247 2.57 -11.61 3.30
N HIS A 248 2.07 -12.53 4.14
CA HIS A 248 2.83 -13.68 4.63
C HIS A 248 1.91 -14.76 5.20
N ILE A 249 2.46 -15.95 5.39
CA ILE A 249 1.81 -17.05 6.10
C ILE A 249 2.84 -17.79 6.95
N ILE A 250 2.45 -18.12 8.18
CA ILE A 250 3.24 -18.97 9.09
C ILE A 250 2.58 -20.35 9.14
N GLU A 251 3.29 -21.34 8.60
CA GLU A 251 2.88 -22.75 8.52
C GLU A 251 3.17 -23.54 9.81
#